data_AF-A0A1G6DBN3-F1
#
_entry.id   AF-A0A1G6DBN3-F1
#
_cell.length_a   1.000
_cell.length_b   1.000
_cell.length_c   1.000
_cell.angle_alpha   90.00
_cell.angle_beta   90.00
_cell.angle_gamma   90.00
#
_symmetry.space_group_name_H-M   'P 1'
#
loop_
_entity.id
_entity.type
_entity.pdbx_description
1 polymer ?
#
loop_
_entity_poly.entity_id
_entity_poly.type
_entity_poly.pdbx_seq_one_letter_code
_entity_poly.pdbx_strand_id
1 'polypeptide(L)'
;MKNDGGWSPYVAGGLSGLLGVMSVWLTGQFFGASTSFVRTAGMIEQWFGPERVAQLEYFTRVVPHIDWQWMFVVGIVLGSLISAATSGSFRWQSVPDMWHRRFGHTPVKRAVLAFSGGVVAMFGARLADG
;
A
#
# COMPACT_ATOMS: atom_id res chain seq x y z
N MET A 1 22.55 -16.86 -11.84
CA MET A 1 21.60 -16.30 -10.87
C MET A 1 22.40 -15.93 -9.64
N LYS A 2 22.49 -14.65 -9.32
CA LYS A 2 23.25 -14.16 -8.17
C LYS A 2 22.44 -14.53 -6.93
N ASN A 3 23.09 -15.12 -5.92
CA ASN A 3 22.41 -15.59 -4.73
C ASN A 3 22.16 -14.37 -3.84
N ASP A 4 21.02 -13.71 -4.02
CA ASP A 4 20.74 -12.36 -3.51
C ASP A 4 20.49 -12.31 -1.98
N GLY A 5 20.81 -13.38 -1.24
CA GLY A 5 20.52 -13.49 0.20
C GLY A 5 19.02 -13.49 0.54
N GLY A 6 18.15 -13.49 -0.47
CA GLY A 6 16.69 -13.51 -0.33
C GLY A 6 16.16 -14.90 0.04
N TRP A 7 15.00 -14.93 0.68
CA TRP A 7 14.29 -16.17 0.98
C TRP A 7 13.87 -16.89 -0.31
N SER A 8 13.84 -18.21 -0.27
CA SER A 8 13.30 -19.01 -1.38
C SER A 8 11.86 -18.55 -1.72
N PRO A 9 11.52 -18.33 -3.00
CA PRO A 9 10.19 -17.88 -3.41
C PRO A 9 9.06 -18.80 -2.91
N TYR A 10 9.34 -20.11 -2.81
CA TYR A 10 8.39 -21.09 -2.28
C TYR A 10 8.14 -20.92 -0.79
N VAL A 11 9.18 -20.62 -0.02
CA VAL A 11 9.08 -20.40 1.44
C VAL A 11 8.38 -19.07 1.70
N ALA A 12 8.81 -18.00 1.03
CA ALA A 12 8.19 -16.68 1.15
C ALA A 12 6.71 -16.74 0.74
N GLY A 13 6.42 -17.34 -0.42
CA GLY A 13 5.04 -17.52 -0.90
C GLY A 13 4.19 -18.39 0.03
N GLY A 14 4.75 -19.48 0.55
CA GLY A 14 4.08 -20.35 1.51
C GLY A 14 3.71 -19.62 2.81
N LEU A 15 4.63 -18.82 3.36
CA LEU A 15 4.37 -18.00 4.55
C LEU A 15 3.34 -16.89 4.28
N SER A 16 3.40 -16.23 3.13
CA SER A 16 2.39 -15.24 2.73
C SER A 16 1.00 -15.89 2.59
N GLY A 17 0.92 -17.09 2.02
CA GLY A 17 -0.32 -17.86 1.92
C GLY A 17 -0.86 -18.26 3.29
N LEU A 18 0.01 -18.75 4.19
CA LEU A 18 -0.36 -19.09 5.57
C LEU A 18 -0.88 -17.87 6.32
N LEU A 19 -0.23 -16.72 6.18
CA LEU A 19 -0.71 -15.45 6.75
C LEU A 19 -2.09 -15.07 6.21
N GLY A 20 -2.33 -15.28 4.90
CA GLY A 20 -3.65 -15.03 4.28
C GLY A 20 -4.75 -15.91 4.87
N VAL A 21 -4.46 -17.20 5.07
CA VAL A 21 -5.41 -18.14 5.71
C VAL A 21 -5.65 -17.76 7.17
N MET A 22 -4.59 -17.46 7.92
CA MET A 22 -4.70 -17.04 9.32
C MET A 22 -5.48 -15.73 9.49
N SER A 23 -5.35 -14.78 8.55
CA SER A 23 -6.12 -13.55 8.54
C SER A 23 -7.62 -13.83 8.54
N VAL A 24 -8.07 -14.63 7.57
CA VAL A 24 -9.50 -14.99 7.45
C VAL A 24 -9.95 -15.83 8.65
N TRP A 25 -9.10 -16.74 9.14
CA TRP A 25 -9.45 -17.60 10.27
C TRP A 25 -9.60 -16.85 11.59
N LEU A 26 -8.74 -15.86 11.87
CA LEU A 26 -8.74 -15.11 13.12
C LEU A 26 -9.69 -13.91 13.11
N THR A 27 -9.79 -13.20 11.97
CA THR A 27 -10.49 -11.91 11.90
C THR A 27 -11.67 -11.92 10.93
N GLY A 28 -11.83 -12.97 10.13
CA GLY A 28 -12.85 -13.05 9.09
C GLY A 28 -12.61 -12.07 7.93
N GLN A 29 -11.45 -11.41 7.88
CA GLN A 29 -11.11 -10.39 6.89
C GLN A 29 -10.06 -10.90 5.92
N PHE A 30 -10.29 -10.63 4.62
CA PHE A 30 -9.30 -10.86 3.57
C PHE A 30 -8.29 -9.73 3.48
N PHE A 31 -7.15 -9.99 2.85
CA PHE A 31 -6.19 -8.93 2.54
C PHE A 31 -6.80 -7.92 1.58
N GLY A 32 -6.68 -6.65 1.95
CA GLY A 32 -7.02 -5.55 1.08
C GLY A 32 -6.10 -4.37 1.35
N ALA A 33 -5.93 -3.51 0.34
CA ALA A 33 -5.19 -2.25 0.48
C ALA A 33 -5.95 -1.02 -0.06
N SER A 34 -6.72 -1.20 -1.14
CA SER A 34 -7.36 -0.12 -1.91
C SER A 34 -8.39 0.70 -1.11
N THR A 35 -9.15 0.06 -0.22
CA THR A 35 -10.14 0.72 0.67
C THR A 35 -9.49 1.55 1.78
N SER A 36 -8.32 1.16 2.28
CA SER A 36 -7.60 1.92 3.32
C SER A 36 -7.13 3.29 2.83
N PHE A 37 -6.71 3.40 1.55
CA PHE A 37 -6.33 4.68 0.95
C PHE A 37 -7.50 5.66 0.86
N VAL A 38 -8.67 5.19 0.43
CA VAL A 38 -9.88 6.04 0.33
C VAL A 38 -10.40 6.42 1.71
N ARG A 39 -10.35 5.51 2.70
CA ARG A 39 -10.70 5.85 4.09
C ARG A 39 -9.78 6.91 4.68
N THR A 40 -8.47 6.83 4.40
CA THR A 40 -7.50 7.84 4.85
C THR A 40 -7.76 9.20 4.19
N ALA A 41 -8.09 9.23 2.89
CA ALA A 41 -8.52 10.47 2.22
C ALA A 41 -9.79 11.04 2.88
N GLY A 42 -10.79 10.20 3.17
CA GLY A 42 -12.00 10.62 3.89
C GLY A 42 -11.73 11.12 5.32
N MET A 43 -10.79 10.54 6.05
CA MET A 43 -10.34 11.02 7.37
C MET A 43 -9.73 12.42 7.28
N ILE A 44 -8.90 12.67 6.26
CA ILE A 44 -8.26 13.97 6.04
C ILE A 44 -9.31 15.01 5.61
N GLU A 45 -10.23 14.67 4.71
CA GLU A 45 -11.29 15.58 4.26
C GLU A 45 -12.24 15.99 5.40
N GLN A 46 -12.51 15.10 6.35
CA GLN A 46 -13.29 15.44 7.55
C GLN A 46 -12.66 16.53 8.42
N TRP A 47 -11.33 16.64 8.43
CA TRP A 47 -10.62 17.67 9.19
C TRP A 47 -10.71 19.05 8.54
N PHE A 48 -10.93 19.14 7.23
CA PHE A 48 -10.95 20.40 6.48
C PHE A 48 -12.37 20.96 6.21
N GLY A 49 -13.45 20.23 6.52
CA GLY A 49 -14.80 20.73 6.25
C GLY A 49 -15.94 19.80 6.70
N PRO A 50 -16.25 19.70 8.01
CA PRO A 50 -17.27 18.80 8.55
C PRO A 50 -18.69 19.01 7.98
N GLU A 51 -19.03 20.24 7.57
CA GLU A 51 -20.37 20.59 7.06
C GLU A 51 -20.65 20.07 5.64
N ARG A 52 -19.60 19.86 4.81
CA ARG A 52 -19.76 19.37 3.43
C ARG A 52 -19.78 17.84 3.35
N VAL A 53 -19.15 17.17 4.31
CA VAL A 53 -19.13 15.70 4.43
C VAL A 53 -20.48 15.15 4.93
N ALA A 54 -21.20 15.91 5.77
CA ALA A 54 -22.50 15.49 6.31
C ALA A 54 -23.66 15.50 5.27
N GLN A 55 -23.50 16.18 4.13
CA GLN A 55 -24.55 16.28 3.10
C GLN A 55 -24.39 15.28 1.94
N LEU A 56 -23.30 14.51 1.90
CA LEU A 56 -23.03 13.51 0.86
C LEU A 56 -23.27 12.10 1.41
N GLU A 57 -24.30 11.44 0.90
CA GLU A 57 -24.75 10.07 1.26
C GLU A 57 -23.62 9.01 1.17
N TYR A 58 -22.57 9.30 0.40
CA TYR A 58 -21.34 8.50 0.26
C TYR A 58 -20.51 8.42 1.55
N PHE A 59 -20.45 9.49 2.34
CA PHE A 59 -19.64 9.54 3.56
C PHE A 59 -20.32 8.98 4.81
N THR A 60 -21.65 8.79 4.75
CA THR A 60 -22.39 8.02 5.78
C THR A 60 -22.11 6.52 5.65
N ARG A 61 -21.83 6.01 4.43
CA ARG A 61 -21.45 4.60 4.21
C ARG A 61 -19.98 4.30 4.48
N VAL A 62 -19.08 5.26 4.28
CA VAL A 62 -17.64 5.12 4.53
C VAL A 62 -17.28 5.87 5.80
N VAL A 63 -17.75 5.36 6.94
CA VAL A 63 -17.35 5.90 8.24
C VAL A 63 -15.83 5.79 8.34
N PRO A 64 -15.09 6.90 8.45
CA PRO A 64 -13.65 6.87 8.60
C PRO A 64 -13.31 6.37 10.00
N HIS A 65 -13.24 5.04 10.10
CA HIS A 65 -12.80 4.32 11.29
C HIS A 65 -11.50 3.59 10.97
N ILE A 66 -10.62 3.50 11.97
CA ILE A 66 -9.46 2.61 11.90
C ILE A 66 -10.01 1.19 11.88
N ASP A 67 -10.11 0.62 10.69
CA ASP A 67 -10.54 -0.76 10.52
C ASP A 67 -9.34 -1.69 10.44
N TRP A 68 -9.64 -2.99 10.51
CA TRP A 68 -8.64 -4.03 10.42
C TRP A 68 -7.73 -3.87 9.20
N GLN A 69 -8.31 -3.47 8.06
CA GLN A 69 -7.56 -3.28 6.82
C GLN A 69 -6.59 -2.10 6.89
N TRP A 70 -6.99 -0.99 7.52
CA TRP A 70 -6.08 0.13 7.77
C TRP A 70 -4.92 -0.29 8.68
N MET A 71 -5.19 -1.03 9.77
CA MET A 71 -4.15 -1.58 10.64
C MET A 71 -3.22 -2.54 9.89
N PHE A 72 -3.76 -3.35 8.98
CA PHE A 72 -2.98 -4.25 8.14
C PHE A 72 -1.99 -3.50 7.23
N VAL A 73 -2.44 -2.45 6.55
CA VAL A 73 -1.56 -1.61 5.71
C VAL A 73 -0.47 -0.93 6.54
N VAL A 74 -0.81 -0.38 7.70
CA VAL A 74 0.19 0.18 8.63
C VAL A 74 1.18 -0.89 9.09
N GLY A 75 0.69 -2.09 9.39
CA GLY A 75 1.52 -3.25 9.73
C GLY A 75 2.51 -3.63 8.61
N ILE A 76 2.09 -3.57 7.35
CA ILE A 76 2.99 -3.78 6.19
C ILE A 76 4.08 -2.71 6.17
N VAL A 77 3.72 -1.43 6.35
CA VAL A 77 4.68 -0.32 6.34
C VAL A 77 5.71 -0.49 7.46
N LEU A 78 5.27 -0.72 8.70
CA LEU A 78 6.16 -0.90 9.84
C LEU A 78 6.98 -2.18 9.74
N GLY A 79 6.37 -3.30 9.35
CA GLY A 79 7.03 -4.60 9.20
C GLY A 79 8.10 -4.58 8.12
N SER A 80 7.82 -3.97 6.96
CA SER A 80 8.80 -3.81 5.89
C SER A 80 9.95 -2.87 6.28
N LEU A 81 9.67 -1.80 7.02
CA LEU A 81 10.70 -0.90 7.54
C LEU A 81 11.63 -1.60 8.54
N ILE A 82 11.07 -2.32 9.51
CA ILE A 82 11.85 -3.09 10.50
C ILE A 82 12.68 -4.17 9.80
N SER A 83 12.10 -4.88 8.82
CA SER A 83 12.82 -5.89 8.05
C SER A 83 13.97 -5.27 7.25
N ALA A 84 13.75 -4.12 6.60
CA ALA A 84 14.80 -3.42 5.85
C ALA A 84 15.92 -2.89 6.76
N ALA A 85 15.56 -2.38 7.94
CA ALA A 85 16.54 -1.89 8.92
C ALA A 85 17.38 -3.03 9.52
N THR A 86 16.75 -4.12 9.93
CA THR A 86 17.45 -5.27 10.55
C THR A 86 18.28 -6.08 9.56
N SER A 87 17.86 -6.16 8.29
CA SER A 87 18.65 -6.77 7.21
C SER A 87 19.76 -5.88 6.66
N GLY A 88 19.83 -4.60 7.07
CA GLY A 88 20.77 -3.62 6.51
C GLY A 88 20.52 -3.29 5.03
N SER A 89 19.34 -3.62 4.51
CA SER A 89 18.95 -3.38 3.11
C SER A 89 18.28 -2.02 2.88
N PHE A 90 17.98 -1.29 3.96
CA PHE A 90 17.40 0.05 3.87
C PHE A 90 18.33 1.01 3.12
N ARG A 91 17.80 1.64 2.06
CA ARG A 91 18.54 2.60 1.23
C ARG A 91 17.65 3.79 0.88
N TRP A 92 18.17 4.99 1.07
CA TRP A 92 17.51 6.20 0.60
C TRP A 92 17.75 6.36 -0.91
N GLN A 93 16.73 6.12 -1.71
CA GLN A 93 16.83 6.12 -3.17
C GLN A 93 15.71 6.96 -3.80
N SER A 94 16.07 8.09 -4.41
CA SER A 94 15.12 8.97 -5.10
C SER A 94 14.68 8.43 -6.47
N VAL A 95 15.58 7.74 -7.15
CA VAL A 95 15.37 7.13 -8.47
C VAL A 95 15.85 5.68 -8.44
N PRO A 96 14.96 4.69 -8.69
CA PRO A 96 15.34 3.27 -8.74
C PRO A 96 16.43 2.99 -9.78
N ASP A 97 17.30 2.01 -9.52
CA ASP A 97 18.42 1.66 -10.42
C ASP A 97 17.95 1.28 -11.83
N MET A 98 16.76 0.68 -11.96
CA MET A 98 16.17 0.38 -13.27
C MET A 98 15.81 1.65 -14.04
N TRP A 99 15.26 2.66 -13.36
CA TRP A 99 14.97 3.95 -13.97
C TRP A 99 16.26 4.68 -14.34
N HIS A 100 17.23 4.71 -13.43
CA HIS A 100 18.51 5.36 -13.66
C HIS A 100 19.23 4.80 -14.89
N ARG A 101 19.24 3.47 -15.05
CA ARG A 101 19.83 2.79 -16.23
C ARG A 101 19.15 3.17 -17.55
N ARG A 102 17.85 3.48 -17.56
CA ARG A 102 17.09 3.76 -18.78
C ARG A 102 16.97 5.24 -19.11
N PHE A 103 16.80 6.09 -18.09
CA PHE A 103 16.42 7.50 -18.21
C PHE A 103 17.36 8.45 -17.42
N GLY A 104 18.42 7.93 -16.81
CA GLY A 104 19.35 8.71 -15.99
C GLY A 104 18.76 9.16 -14.65
N HIS A 105 19.49 10.03 -13.94
CA HIS A 105 19.03 10.62 -12.68
C HIS A 105 18.03 11.75 -12.95
N THR A 106 16.77 11.38 -13.17
CA THR A 106 15.68 12.33 -13.47
C THR A 106 14.53 12.20 -12.46
N PRO A 107 14.71 12.69 -11.21
CA PRO A 107 13.76 12.46 -10.12
C PRO A 107 12.37 13.04 -10.39
N VAL A 108 12.28 14.23 -10.98
CA VAL A 108 10.99 14.87 -11.31
C VAL A 108 10.23 14.06 -12.36
N LYS A 109 10.88 13.64 -13.44
CA LYS A 109 10.26 12.81 -14.49
C LYS A 109 9.77 11.48 -13.93
N ARG A 110 10.55 10.85 -13.05
CA ARG A 110 10.19 9.62 -12.34
C ARG A 110 9.01 9.82 -11.39
N ALA A 111 8.93 10.95 -10.69
CA ALA A 111 7.83 11.27 -9.79
C ALA A 111 6.53 11.45 -10.58
N VAL A 112 6.55 12.20 -11.68
CA VAL A 112 5.40 12.41 -12.55
C VAL A 112 4.90 11.07 -13.12
N LEU A 113 5.78 10.24 -13.69
CA LEU A 113 5.37 8.94 -14.23
C LEU A 113 4.85 7.99 -13.15
N ALA A 114 5.49 7.94 -11.98
CA ALA A 114 5.04 7.09 -10.87
C ALA A 114 3.66 7.53 -10.36
N PHE A 115 3.42 8.84 -10.29
CA PHE A 115 2.12 9.39 -9.90
C PHE A 115 1.05 9.06 -10.93
N SER A 116 1.30 9.33 -12.22
CA SER A 116 0.36 8.99 -13.29
C SER A 116 0.06 7.49 -13.36
N GLY A 117 1.08 6.64 -13.20
CA GLY A 117 0.92 5.19 -13.11
C GLY A 117 0.08 4.77 -11.90
N GLY A 118 0.27 5.44 -10.76
CA GLY A 118 -0.55 5.23 -9.56
C GLY A 118 -2.02 5.60 -9.77
N VAL A 119 -2.31 6.69 -10.49
CA VAL A 119 -3.68 7.06 -10.85
C VAL A 119 -4.33 5.97 -11.70
N VAL A 120 -3.65 5.50 -12.75
CA VAL A 120 -4.16 4.41 -13.60
C VAL A 120 -4.37 3.13 -12.79
N ALA A 121 -3.42 2.76 -11.92
CA ALA A 121 -3.55 1.59 -11.07
C ALA A 121 -4.73 1.70 -10.10
N MET A 122 -4.96 2.86 -9.50
CA MET A 122 -6.12 3.10 -8.61
C MET A 122 -7.45 2.98 -9.35
N PHE A 123 -7.55 3.56 -10.55
CA PHE A 123 -8.75 3.40 -11.38
C PHE A 123 -8.98 1.93 -11.76
N GLY A 124 -7.93 1.21 -12.18
CA GLY A 124 -8.01 -0.21 -12.53
C GLY A 124 -8.42 -1.09 -11.34
N ALA A 125 -7.83 -0.86 -10.17
CA ALA A 125 -8.17 -1.54 -8.91
C ALA A 125 -9.66 -1.36 -8.57
N ARG A 126 -10.16 -0.12 -8.64
CA ARG A 126 -11.57 0.20 -8.37
C ARG A 126 -12.54 -0.42 -9.38
N LEU A 127 -12.18 -0.47 -10.66
CA LEU A 127 -12.99 -1.13 -11.68
C LEU A 127 -13.03 -2.66 -11.51
N ALA A 128 -11.96 -3.24 -10.95
CA ALA A 128 -11.85 -4.66 -10.67
C ALA A 128 -12.42 -5.08 -9.30
N ASP A 129 -13.00 -4.14 -8.55
CA ASP A 129 -13.51 -4.33 -7.18
C ASP A 129 -12.47 -4.91 -6.20
N GLY A 130 -11.19 -4.53 -6.38
CA GLY A 130 -10.04 -5.01 -5.61
C GLY A 130 -9.08 -3.89 -5.19
#